data_AF-A0A0W1L957-F1
#
_entry.id   AF-A0A0W1L957-F1
#
_cell.length_a   1.000
_cell.length_b   1.000
_cell.length_c   1.000
_cell.angle_alpha   90.00
_cell.angle_beta   90.00
_cell.angle_gamma   90.00
#
_symmetry.space_group_name_H-M   'P 1'
#
loop_
_entity.id
_entity.type
_entity.pdbx_description
1 polymer ?
#
loop_
_entity_poly.entity_id
_entity_poly.type
_entity_poly.pdbx_seq_one_letter_code
_entity_poly.pdbx_strand_id
1 'polypeptide(L)'
;MLKKIIFMLLLGCVLLSQSVMANLLISPTRISIDERERTAKVTVINTSKETKTYRVIWSEKQSTPTGGYLTLPTTTETSLSPMTRISPKQMQLAPGEKQTVKVAIRKPKGLASGEYRSHLLFQALPNESTKAASSIKINMIMSYSIPVVLRVNRESPVVAIERAQLAKNQNNQRLEFALTLKRETAFSSYGKLTAYFKSDTSAALEKIAEIGNLSIYPEVKKADVTLSLFNGKNLNKPGTVIFKYTGEDEYSDINFAEYTLPITTSMLKL
;
A
#
# COMPACT_ATOMS: atom_id res chain seq x y z
N MET A 1 12.01 44.58 -22.11
CA MET A 1 11.87 44.29 -20.67
C MET A 1 10.99 43.07 -20.37
N LEU A 2 9.86 42.89 -21.06
CA LEU A 2 8.90 41.80 -20.77
C LEU A 2 9.50 40.38 -20.81
N LYS A 3 10.38 40.06 -21.77
CA LYS A 3 11.07 38.76 -21.85
C LYS A 3 12.00 38.49 -20.66
N LYS A 4 12.65 39.52 -20.11
CA LYS A 4 13.51 39.39 -18.91
C LYS A 4 12.67 39.16 -17.66
N ILE A 5 11.50 39.80 -17.56
CA ILE A 5 10.55 39.58 -16.46
C ILE A 5 9.98 38.17 -16.51
N ILE A 6 9.58 37.67 -17.69
CA ILE A 6 9.10 36.29 -17.88
C ILE A 6 10.18 35.27 -17.53
N PHE A 7 11.43 35.51 -17.94
CA PHE A 7 12.56 34.63 -17.61
C PHE A 7 12.84 34.61 -16.10
N MET A 8 12.78 35.77 -15.44
CA MET A 8 12.98 35.89 -13.99
C MET A 8 11.83 35.25 -13.19
N LEU A 9 10.59 35.32 -13.70
CA LEU A 9 9.42 34.66 -13.11
C LEU A 9 9.49 33.13 -13.26
N LEU A 10 9.95 32.64 -14.42
CA LEU A 10 10.18 31.20 -14.65
C LEU A 10 11.28 30.65 -13.74
N LEU A 11 12.37 31.41 -13.57
CA LEU A 11 13.49 31.02 -12.71
C LEU A 11 13.10 31.01 -11.22
N GLY A 12 12.21 31.93 -10.81
CA GLY A 12 11.64 31.94 -9.46
C GLY A 12 10.75 30.74 -9.13
N CYS A 13 10.00 30.22 -10.12
CA CYS A 13 9.12 29.05 -9.92
C CYS A 13 9.89 27.74 -9.75
N VAL A 14 11.08 27.60 -10.35
CA VAL A 14 11.94 26.41 -10.21
C VAL A 14 12.51 26.30 -8.79
N LEU A 15 12.77 27.44 -8.14
CA LEU A 15 13.35 27.53 -6.79
C LEU A 15 12.36 27.24 -5.66
N LEU A 16 11.06 27.15 -5.95
CA LEU A 16 10.01 26.82 -4.98
C LEU A 16 9.68 25.32 -4.94
N SER A 17 10.54 24.48 -5.50
CA SER A 17 10.43 23.03 -5.40
C SER A 17 10.62 22.60 -3.94
N GLN A 18 9.53 22.49 -3.18
CA GLN A 18 9.57 21.89 -1.86
C GLN A 18 9.89 20.40 -2.03
N SER A 19 11.08 20.00 -1.61
CA SER A 19 11.37 18.58 -1.44
C SER A 19 10.47 18.05 -0.33
N VAL A 20 9.55 17.17 -0.69
CA VAL A 20 8.86 16.34 0.29
C VAL A 20 9.92 15.42 0.89
N MET A 21 10.39 15.77 2.08
CA MET A 21 11.39 14.98 2.81
C MET A 21 10.66 13.91 3.61
N ALA A 22 10.76 12.65 3.16
CA ALA A 22 10.43 11.53 4.03
C ALA A 22 11.46 11.52 5.18
N ASN A 23 10.99 11.45 6.43
CA ASN A 23 11.88 11.46 7.60
C ASN A 23 12.37 10.07 7.99
N LEU A 24 11.78 9.01 7.42
CA LEU A 24 12.12 7.63 7.69
C LEU A 24 11.92 6.79 6.44
N LEU A 25 12.92 5.95 6.13
CA LEU A 25 12.81 4.88 5.14
C LEU A 25 12.71 3.54 5.89
N ILE A 26 11.74 2.72 5.50
CA ILE A 26 11.53 1.36 6.03
C ILE A 26 11.56 0.38 4.87
N SER A 27 12.36 -0.69 4.99
CA SER A 27 12.44 -1.75 3.98
C SER A 27 12.57 -3.15 4.62
N PRO A 28 11.75 -4.13 4.23
CA PRO A 28 10.66 -4.01 3.26
C PRO A 28 9.42 -3.30 3.86
N THR A 29 8.48 -2.90 3.01
CA THR A 29 7.20 -2.28 3.40
C THR A 29 6.09 -3.29 3.72
N ARG A 30 6.37 -4.58 3.49
CA ARG A 30 5.54 -5.73 3.83
C ARG A 30 6.45 -6.91 4.11
N ILE A 31 6.06 -7.76 5.04
CA ILE A 31 6.77 -9.01 5.32
C ILE A 31 5.79 -10.16 5.15
N SER A 32 6.09 -11.06 4.22
CA SER A 32 5.50 -12.39 4.14
C SER A 32 6.51 -13.39 4.67
N ILE A 33 6.09 -14.22 5.61
CA ILE A 33 6.92 -15.23 6.25
C ILE A 33 6.29 -16.58 5.96
N ASP A 34 7.03 -17.41 5.24
CA ASP A 34 6.61 -18.78 4.95
C ASP A 34 6.93 -19.71 6.14
N GLU A 35 6.35 -20.91 6.12
CA GLU A 35 6.33 -21.80 7.28
C GLU A 35 7.71 -22.19 7.81
N ARG A 36 8.75 -22.24 6.97
CA ARG A 36 10.11 -22.63 7.37
C ARG A 36 10.87 -21.50 8.05
N GLU A 37 10.52 -20.27 7.75
CA GLU A 37 11.22 -19.11 8.29
C GLU A 37 10.85 -18.88 9.76
N ARG A 38 11.82 -18.39 10.53
CA ARG A 38 11.67 -18.09 11.97
C ARG A 38 12.08 -16.67 12.31
N THR A 39 12.58 -15.93 11.33
CA THR A 39 13.06 -14.57 11.55
C THR A 39 12.85 -13.76 10.29
N ALA A 40 12.31 -12.56 10.46
CA ALA A 40 12.31 -11.51 9.45
C ALA A 40 13.14 -10.33 9.91
N LYS A 41 13.61 -9.52 8.97
CA LYS A 41 14.40 -8.32 9.23
C LYS A 41 13.77 -7.13 8.53
N VAL A 42 13.70 -6.01 9.24
CA VAL A 42 13.24 -4.73 8.72
C VAL A 42 14.34 -3.72 8.94
N THR A 43 14.81 -3.11 7.86
CA THR A 43 15.78 -2.04 7.90
C THR A 43 15.04 -0.71 8.02
N VAL A 44 15.47 0.11 8.97
CA VAL A 44 14.97 1.46 9.21
C VAL A 44 16.13 2.43 9.02
N ILE A 45 15.95 3.47 8.21
CA ILE A 45 16.97 4.49 7.94
C ILE A 45 16.36 5.86 8.22
N ASN A 46 17.01 6.64 9.08
CA ASN A 46 16.60 8.03 9.30
C ASN A 46 17.06 8.90 8.13
N THR A 47 16.13 9.29 7.28
CA THR A 47 16.38 10.16 6.11
C THR A 47 16.18 11.64 6.42
N SER A 48 15.88 11.99 7.67
CA SER A 48 15.79 13.37 8.12
C SER A 48 17.17 13.95 8.45
N LYS A 49 17.21 15.27 8.72
CA LYS A 49 18.42 16.00 9.12
C LYS A 49 18.65 16.04 10.63
N GLU A 50 17.77 15.44 11.42
CA GLU A 50 17.82 15.45 12.88
C GLU A 50 17.93 14.03 13.43
N THR A 51 18.53 13.87 14.61
CA THR A 51 18.42 12.63 15.36
C THR A 51 16.97 12.39 15.77
N LYS A 52 16.45 11.19 15.51
CA LYS A 52 15.08 10.79 15.84
C LYS A 52 15.07 9.50 16.65
N THR A 53 14.13 9.40 17.59
CA THR A 53 13.90 8.17 18.35
C THR A 53 12.61 7.52 17.87
N TYR A 54 12.66 6.23 17.59
CA TYR A 54 11.50 5.43 17.17
C TYR A 54 11.24 4.31 18.16
N ARG A 55 9.97 4.14 18.53
CA ARG A 55 9.47 2.97 19.24
C ARG A 55 8.82 2.02 18.24
N VAL A 56 9.07 0.73 18.42
CA VAL A 56 8.55 -0.35 17.58
C VAL A 56 7.58 -1.18 18.38
N ILE A 57 6.31 -1.16 17.99
CA ILE A 57 5.23 -1.88 18.67
C ILE A 57 4.38 -2.67 17.68
N TRP A 58 3.71 -3.71 18.20
CA TRP A 58 2.65 -4.38 17.45
C TRP A 58 1.37 -3.55 17.49
N SER A 59 0.68 -3.51 16.35
CA SER A 59 -0.64 -2.93 16.19
C SER A 59 -1.53 -3.94 15.47
N GLU A 60 -2.62 -4.33 16.12
CA GLU A 60 -3.60 -5.23 15.53
C GLU A 60 -4.54 -4.44 14.63
N LYS A 61 -4.73 -4.91 13.40
CA LYS A 61 -5.55 -4.22 12.42
C LYS A 61 -6.31 -5.20 11.54
N GLN A 62 -7.53 -4.81 11.22
CA GLN A 62 -8.41 -5.52 10.30
C GLN A 62 -8.61 -4.70 9.04
N SER A 63 -8.51 -5.34 7.87
CA SER A 63 -8.77 -4.67 6.59
C SER A 63 -10.26 -4.53 6.34
N THR A 64 -10.62 -3.47 5.61
CA THR A 64 -11.99 -3.18 5.21
C THR A 64 -12.21 -3.51 3.73
N PRO A 65 -13.47 -3.77 3.31
CA PRO A 65 -13.80 -4.02 1.90
C PRO A 65 -13.39 -2.90 0.95
N THR A 66 -13.44 -1.63 1.38
CA THR A 66 -13.13 -0.46 0.55
C THR A 66 -11.66 -0.04 0.64
N GLY A 67 -10.80 -0.88 1.23
CA GLY A 67 -9.42 -0.54 1.53
C GLY A 67 -9.24 0.29 2.79
N GLY A 68 -8.01 0.26 3.33
CA GLY A 68 -7.69 0.82 4.64
C GLY A 68 -7.80 -0.23 5.76
N TYR A 69 -7.74 0.25 7.00
CA TYR A 69 -7.67 -0.59 8.19
C TYR A 69 -8.46 -0.01 9.36
N LEU A 70 -9.08 -0.88 10.14
CA LEU A 70 -9.57 -0.60 11.48
C LEU A 70 -8.53 -1.10 12.48
N THR A 71 -8.14 -0.26 13.44
CA THR A 71 -7.29 -0.70 14.55
C THR A 71 -8.12 -1.48 15.55
N LEU A 72 -7.65 -2.68 15.89
CA LEU A 72 -8.28 -3.52 16.91
C LEU A 72 -7.68 -3.21 18.29
N PRO A 73 -8.50 -3.17 19.35
CA PRO A 73 -8.03 -2.85 20.70
C PRO A 73 -7.23 -3.99 21.33
N THR A 74 -7.46 -5.23 20.88
CA THR A 74 -6.85 -6.45 21.40
C THR A 74 -6.47 -7.41 20.27
N THR A 75 -5.69 -8.42 20.64
CA THR A 75 -5.34 -9.53 19.73
C THR A 75 -6.55 -10.41 19.42
N THR A 76 -6.55 -11.01 18.24
CA THR A 76 -7.52 -12.01 17.78
C THR A 76 -6.82 -13.37 17.63
N GLU A 77 -7.58 -14.42 17.31
CA GLU A 77 -7.02 -15.74 17.02
C GLU A 77 -6.06 -15.75 15.82
N THR A 78 -6.23 -14.80 14.90
CA THR A 78 -5.40 -14.60 13.72
C THR A 78 -4.31 -13.54 13.92
N SER A 79 -4.12 -13.02 15.14
CA SER A 79 -3.01 -12.12 15.44
C SER A 79 -1.66 -12.86 15.46
N LEU A 80 -0.67 -12.27 14.80
CA LEU A 80 0.71 -12.78 14.79
C LEU A 80 1.51 -12.35 16.03
N SER A 81 1.19 -11.19 16.61
CA SER A 81 1.97 -10.60 17.70
C SER A 81 2.23 -11.52 18.91
N PRO A 82 1.30 -12.38 19.39
CA PRO A 82 1.55 -13.21 20.58
C PRO A 82 2.67 -14.23 20.39
N MET A 83 2.87 -14.72 19.16
CA MET A 83 3.86 -15.74 18.82
C MET A 83 5.19 -15.14 18.33
N THR A 84 5.41 -13.83 18.52
CA THR A 84 6.61 -13.15 18.04
C THR A 84 7.34 -12.36 19.11
N ARG A 85 8.59 -12.00 18.79
CA ARG A 85 9.45 -11.09 19.56
C ARG A 85 10.11 -10.11 18.60
N ILE A 86 10.08 -8.83 18.96
CA ILE A 86 10.73 -7.74 18.20
C ILE A 86 11.96 -7.27 18.96
N SER A 87 13.08 -7.06 18.25
CA SER A 87 14.27 -6.44 18.81
C SER A 87 15.02 -5.58 17.77
N PRO A 88 15.42 -4.34 18.10
CA PRO A 88 15.11 -3.64 19.35
C PRO A 88 13.67 -3.10 19.35
N LYS A 89 13.12 -2.82 20.54
CA LYS A 89 11.80 -2.17 20.70
C LYS A 89 11.85 -0.65 20.62
N GLN A 90 13.04 -0.07 20.76
CA GLN A 90 13.28 1.36 20.63
C GLN A 90 14.67 1.57 20.04
N MET A 91 14.81 2.55 19.16
CA MET A 91 16.10 2.92 18.57
C MET A 91 16.18 4.43 18.41
N GLN A 92 17.34 4.99 18.71
CA GLN A 92 17.68 6.37 18.38
C GLN A 92 18.57 6.31 17.14
N LEU A 93 18.26 7.12 16.12
CA LEU A 93 18.95 7.13 14.83
C LEU A 93 19.41 8.54 14.52
N ALA A 94 20.71 8.74 14.35
CA ALA A 94 21.29 9.95 13.77
C ALA A 94 20.89 10.11 12.28
N PRO A 95 21.08 11.29 11.68
CA PRO A 95 20.85 11.49 10.25
C PRO A 95 21.63 10.48 9.40
N GLY A 96 20.94 9.78 8.51
CA GLY A 96 21.52 8.72 7.66
C GLY A 96 21.78 7.39 8.38
N GLU A 97 21.61 7.32 9.71
CA GLU A 97 21.84 6.10 10.47
C GLU A 97 20.79 5.03 10.12
N LYS A 98 21.27 3.81 10.00
CA LYS A 98 20.50 2.61 9.68
C LYS A 98 20.48 1.67 10.87
N GLN A 99 19.30 1.17 11.20
CA GLN A 99 19.11 0.10 12.18
C GLN A 99 18.27 -1.04 11.62
N THR A 100 18.57 -2.26 12.05
CA THR A 100 17.78 -3.45 11.68
C THR A 100 16.93 -3.90 12.86
N VAL A 101 15.62 -3.97 12.66
CA VAL A 101 14.67 -4.61 13.56
C VAL A 101 14.50 -6.06 13.15
N LYS A 102 14.73 -6.97 14.09
CA LYS A 102 14.50 -8.41 13.92
C LYS A 102 13.14 -8.77 14.49
N VAL A 103 12.35 -9.52 13.72
CA VAL A 103 11.11 -10.15 14.14
C VAL A 103 11.36 -11.65 14.24
N ALA A 104 11.49 -12.18 15.46
CA ALA A 104 11.64 -13.60 15.70
C ALA A 104 10.28 -14.24 15.95
N ILE A 105 9.99 -15.35 15.30
CA ILE A 105 8.72 -16.09 15.43
C ILE A 105 8.97 -17.37 16.21
N ARG A 106 8.17 -17.57 17.26
CA ARG A 106 8.09 -18.82 18.03
C ARG A 106 6.70 -19.41 17.88
N LYS A 107 6.53 -20.22 16.84
CA LYS A 107 5.27 -20.90 16.55
C LYS A 107 4.91 -21.89 17.68
N PRO A 108 3.67 -21.84 18.21
CA PRO A 108 3.16 -22.89 19.09
C PRO A 108 3.17 -24.26 18.39
N LYS A 109 3.28 -25.34 19.17
CA LYS A 109 3.10 -26.71 18.65
C LYS A 109 1.65 -26.88 18.23
N GLY A 110 1.41 -27.44 17.05
CA GLY A 110 0.06 -27.66 16.53
C GLY A 110 -0.67 -26.39 16.07
N LEU A 111 0.07 -25.32 15.70
CA LEU A 111 -0.52 -24.12 15.13
C LEU A 111 -1.39 -24.49 13.91
N ALA A 112 -2.65 -24.07 13.92
CA ALA A 112 -3.61 -24.41 12.88
C ALA A 112 -3.20 -23.81 11.52
N SER A 113 -3.60 -24.50 10.45
CA SER A 113 -3.48 -23.97 9.07
C SER A 113 -4.20 -22.63 8.96
N GLY A 114 -3.58 -21.67 8.27
CA GLY A 114 -4.15 -20.35 8.08
C GLY A 114 -3.12 -19.25 7.98
N GLU A 115 -3.64 -18.03 7.96
CA GLU A 115 -2.87 -16.80 7.86
C GLU A 115 -3.01 -15.98 9.15
N TYR A 116 -1.85 -15.66 9.74
CA TYR A 116 -1.76 -14.86 10.96
C TYR A 116 -1.09 -13.53 10.62
N ARG A 117 -1.68 -12.42 11.06
CA ARG A 117 -1.22 -11.09 10.67
C ARG A 117 -1.32 -10.10 11.82
N SER A 118 -0.25 -9.32 11.98
CA SER A 118 -0.21 -8.13 12.82
C SER A 118 0.63 -7.06 12.11
N HIS A 119 0.58 -5.81 12.57
CA HIS A 119 1.34 -4.74 11.93
C HIS A 119 2.45 -4.24 12.85
N LEU A 120 3.65 -4.12 12.29
CA LEU A 120 4.77 -3.45 12.92
C LEU A 120 4.57 -1.94 12.79
N LEU A 121 4.39 -1.25 13.91
CA LEU A 121 4.24 0.20 13.98
C LEU A 121 5.55 0.83 14.49
N PHE A 122 6.14 1.67 13.65
CA PHE A 122 7.29 2.52 13.93
C PHE A 122 6.78 3.89 14.32
N GLN A 123 6.66 4.13 15.62
CA GLN A 123 6.16 5.37 16.20
C GLN A 123 7.34 6.31 16.50
N ALA A 124 7.40 7.47 15.85
CA ALA A 124 8.35 8.49 16.23
C ALA A 124 8.02 9.01 17.65
N LEU A 125 9.04 9.20 18.47
CA LEU A 125 8.91 9.87 19.76
C LEU A 125 9.27 11.36 19.59
N PRO A 126 8.60 12.27 20.32
CA PRO A 126 8.99 13.67 20.34
C PRO A 126 10.46 13.81 20.77
N ASN A 127 11.21 14.66 20.09
CA ASN A 127 12.49 15.15 20.62
C ASN A 127 12.17 16.13 21.76
N GLU A 128 12.95 16.12 22.84
CA GLU A 128 12.73 17.06 23.93
C GLU A 128 12.84 18.50 23.43
N SER A 129 11.79 19.30 23.62
CA SER A 129 11.79 20.69 23.20
C SER A 129 12.55 21.53 24.22
N THR A 130 13.77 21.95 23.89
CA THR A 130 14.43 23.01 24.64
C THR A 130 13.87 24.35 24.18
N LYS A 131 13.20 25.07 25.10
CA LYS A 131 12.61 26.42 25.00
C LYS A 131 11.11 26.48 24.66
N ALA A 132 10.33 26.88 25.67
CA ALA A 132 9.01 27.46 25.51
C ALA A 132 9.16 28.83 24.82
N ALA A 133 8.59 28.96 23.62
CA ALA A 133 8.40 30.25 22.96
C ALA A 133 6.90 30.54 22.90
N SER A 134 6.49 31.78 23.11
CA SER A 134 5.08 32.24 23.14
C SER A 134 4.39 32.23 21.76
N SER A 135 4.74 31.30 20.88
CA SER A 135 4.15 31.13 19.55
C SER A 135 3.58 29.72 19.38
N ILE A 136 2.45 29.60 18.68
CA ILE A 136 1.84 28.31 18.37
C ILE A 136 2.78 27.54 17.43
N LYS A 137 3.35 26.43 17.91
CA LYS A 137 4.13 25.48 17.11
C LYS A 137 3.35 24.18 16.96
N ILE A 138 3.07 23.79 15.72
CA ILE A 138 2.47 22.49 15.40
C ILE A 138 3.61 21.48 15.18
N ASN A 139 3.74 20.52 16.09
CA ASN A 139 4.70 19.42 15.96
C ASN A 139 4.00 18.18 15.42
N MET A 140 4.22 17.85 14.14
CA MET A 140 3.69 16.62 13.55
C MET A 140 4.61 15.43 13.87
N ILE A 141 4.04 14.37 14.43
CA ILE A 141 4.75 13.12 14.73
C ILE A 141 4.25 12.05 13.76
N MET A 142 5.10 11.66 12.81
CA MET A 142 4.75 10.63 11.83
C MET A 142 5.02 9.22 12.39
N SER A 143 4.09 8.31 12.15
CA SER A 143 4.25 6.89 12.45
C SER A 143 4.03 6.06 11.19
N TYR A 144 4.77 4.97 11.04
CA TYR A 144 4.73 4.10 9.86
C TYR A 144 4.34 2.69 10.27
N SER A 145 3.49 2.03 9.48
CA SER A 145 2.98 0.70 9.81
C SER A 145 3.14 -0.24 8.64
N ILE A 146 3.76 -1.40 8.85
CA ILE A 146 3.92 -2.44 7.83
C ILE A 146 3.23 -3.74 8.27
N PRO A 147 2.52 -4.45 7.37
CA PRO A 147 1.96 -5.75 7.69
C PRO A 147 3.06 -6.82 7.77
N VAL A 148 2.95 -7.67 8.78
CA VAL A 148 3.74 -8.90 8.92
C VAL A 148 2.78 -10.07 8.89
N VAL A 149 2.96 -10.95 7.92
CA VAL A 149 2.06 -12.07 7.64
C VAL A 149 2.84 -13.37 7.78
N LEU A 150 2.31 -14.29 8.59
CA LEU A 150 2.77 -15.67 8.69
C LEU A 150 1.72 -16.57 8.04
N ARG A 151 2.15 -17.46 7.14
CA ARG A 151 1.27 -18.47 6.56
C ARG A 151 1.71 -19.87 6.98
N VAL A 152 0.75 -20.68 7.38
CA VAL A 152 0.93 -22.07 7.79
C VAL A 152 0.13 -22.94 6.82
N ASN A 153 0.76 -23.94 6.19
CA ASN A 153 0.16 -24.77 5.13
C ASN A 153 -0.54 -23.93 4.04
N ARG A 154 0.19 -22.95 3.48
CA ARG A 154 -0.32 -22.01 2.48
C ARG A 154 -0.86 -22.72 1.24
N GLU A 155 -2.03 -22.28 0.79
CA GLU A 155 -2.56 -22.56 -0.55
C GLU A 155 -2.57 -21.29 -1.41
N SER A 156 -2.54 -21.46 -2.74
CA SER A 156 -2.65 -20.33 -3.66
C SER A 156 -4.05 -19.70 -3.55
N PRO A 157 -4.14 -18.37 -3.40
CA PRO A 157 -5.43 -17.71 -3.31
C PRO A 157 -6.13 -17.68 -4.66
N VAL A 158 -7.44 -17.92 -4.65
CA VAL A 158 -8.31 -17.77 -5.83
C VAL A 158 -9.11 -16.50 -5.68
N VAL A 159 -9.03 -15.64 -6.70
CA VAL A 159 -9.74 -14.36 -6.75
C VAL A 159 -10.43 -14.24 -8.10
N ALA A 160 -11.64 -13.71 -8.12
CA ALA A 160 -12.35 -13.33 -9.33
C ALA A 160 -12.66 -11.84 -9.32
N ILE A 161 -12.69 -11.20 -10.50
CA ILE A 161 -13.30 -9.88 -10.66
C ILE A 161 -14.78 -10.13 -10.95
N GLU A 162 -15.65 -9.91 -9.96
CA GLU A 162 -17.10 -10.15 -10.12
C GLU A 162 -17.76 -9.09 -11.00
N ARG A 163 -17.27 -7.85 -10.91
CA ARG A 163 -17.85 -6.71 -11.63
C ARG A 163 -16.78 -5.66 -11.89
N ALA A 164 -16.86 -5.02 -13.06
CA ALA A 164 -16.14 -3.80 -13.38
C ALA A 164 -17.09 -2.83 -14.10
N GLN A 165 -17.03 -1.56 -13.76
CA GLN A 165 -17.81 -0.51 -14.43
C GLN A 165 -17.03 0.78 -14.55
N LEU A 166 -17.37 1.56 -15.58
CA LEU A 166 -16.91 2.93 -15.73
C LEU A 166 -17.73 3.84 -14.79
N ALA A 167 -17.06 4.74 -14.09
CA ALA A 167 -17.66 5.71 -13.19
C ALA A 167 -16.98 7.08 -13.32
N LYS A 168 -17.57 8.10 -12.70
CA LYS A 168 -16.93 9.40 -12.52
C LYS A 168 -16.53 9.58 -11.06
N ASN A 169 -15.31 10.06 -10.87
CA ASN A 169 -14.86 10.53 -9.59
C ASN A 169 -15.70 11.75 -9.16
N GLN A 170 -16.28 11.69 -7.96
CA GLN A 170 -17.20 12.73 -7.49
C GLN A 170 -16.52 14.10 -7.33
N ASN A 171 -15.22 14.14 -7.04
CA ASN A 171 -14.51 15.37 -6.72
C ASN A 171 -14.01 16.12 -7.95
N ASN A 172 -13.51 15.39 -8.96
CA ASN A 172 -12.87 16.00 -10.14
C ASN A 172 -13.53 15.62 -11.47
N GLN A 173 -14.62 14.85 -11.43
CA GLN A 173 -15.40 14.41 -12.60
C GLN A 173 -14.61 13.59 -13.64
N ARG A 174 -13.37 13.18 -13.32
CA ARG A 174 -12.58 12.31 -14.20
C ARG A 174 -13.16 10.91 -14.19
N LEU A 175 -13.07 10.25 -15.34
CA LEU A 175 -13.43 8.85 -15.45
C LEU A 175 -12.48 7.98 -14.61
N GLU A 176 -13.05 6.96 -13.98
CA GLU A 176 -12.37 5.93 -13.20
C GLU A 176 -13.11 4.60 -13.37
N PHE A 177 -12.48 3.51 -12.96
CA PHE A 177 -13.14 2.21 -12.91
C PHE A 177 -13.43 1.80 -11.47
N ALA A 178 -14.67 1.40 -11.21
CA ALA A 178 -15.05 0.77 -9.97
C ALA A 178 -15.16 -0.75 -10.20
N LEU A 179 -14.38 -1.51 -9.44
CA LEU A 179 -14.33 -2.98 -9.52
C LEU A 179 -14.69 -3.60 -8.19
N THR A 180 -15.35 -4.76 -8.23
CA THR A 180 -15.56 -5.62 -7.07
C THR A 180 -14.82 -6.93 -7.31
N LEU A 181 -13.82 -7.21 -6.47
CA LEU A 181 -13.04 -8.45 -6.48
C LEU A 181 -13.54 -9.36 -5.36
N LYS A 182 -13.63 -10.66 -5.63
CA LYS A 182 -14.10 -11.67 -4.67
C LYS A 182 -13.03 -12.73 -4.46
N ARG A 183 -12.69 -12.96 -3.20
CA ARG A 183 -11.72 -13.97 -2.77
C ARG A 183 -12.46 -15.23 -2.34
N GLU A 184 -12.02 -16.40 -2.82
CA GLU A 184 -12.75 -17.66 -2.64
C GLU A 184 -12.09 -18.66 -1.68
N THR A 185 -10.81 -18.47 -1.35
CA THR A 185 -10.05 -19.39 -0.48
C THR A 185 -9.96 -18.86 0.95
N ALA A 186 -8.99 -19.33 1.75
CA ALA A 186 -8.70 -18.84 3.11
C ALA A 186 -7.44 -17.96 3.21
N PHE A 187 -6.66 -17.83 2.13
CA PHE A 187 -5.40 -17.08 2.12
C PHE A 187 -5.52 -15.75 1.39
N SER A 188 -4.67 -14.78 1.76
CA SER A 188 -4.64 -13.48 1.10
C SER A 188 -3.98 -13.54 -0.28
N SER A 189 -4.55 -12.82 -1.24
CA SER A 189 -3.86 -12.44 -2.47
C SER A 189 -3.02 -11.19 -2.27
N TYR A 190 -1.95 -11.04 -3.05
CA TYR A 190 -1.11 -9.84 -3.07
C TYR A 190 -0.56 -9.61 -4.47
N GLY A 191 -0.73 -8.39 -5.00
CA GLY A 191 -0.21 -8.05 -6.31
C GLY A 191 -0.69 -6.70 -6.84
N LYS A 192 -0.78 -6.57 -8.15
CA LYS A 192 -1.24 -5.36 -8.83
C LYS A 192 -2.45 -5.63 -9.71
N LEU A 193 -3.39 -4.70 -9.71
CA LEU A 193 -4.54 -4.69 -10.60
C LEU A 193 -4.33 -3.61 -11.65
N THR A 194 -4.27 -4.02 -12.92
CA THR A 194 -3.93 -3.15 -14.05
C THR A 194 -5.07 -3.14 -15.06
N ALA A 195 -5.39 -1.95 -15.60
CA ALA A 195 -6.36 -1.79 -16.69
C ALA A 195 -5.62 -1.45 -18.00
N TYR A 196 -5.88 -2.24 -19.04
CA TYR A 196 -5.38 -2.04 -20.39
C TYR A 196 -6.53 -1.69 -21.33
N PHE A 197 -6.37 -0.68 -22.17
CA PHE A 197 -7.35 -0.28 -23.17
C PHE A 197 -6.91 -0.66 -24.57
N LYS A 198 -7.90 -1.02 -25.40
CA LYS A 198 -7.75 -1.34 -26.81
C LYS A 198 -8.92 -0.70 -27.57
N SER A 199 -8.67 0.15 -28.56
CA SER A 199 -9.77 0.80 -29.30
C SER A 199 -10.49 -0.11 -30.29
N ASP A 200 -9.78 -1.10 -30.81
CA ASP A 200 -10.29 -2.10 -31.77
C ASP A 200 -9.45 -3.38 -31.68
N THR A 201 -9.79 -4.41 -32.44
CA THR A 201 -9.11 -5.71 -32.41
C THR A 201 -7.67 -5.69 -32.93
N SER A 202 -7.26 -4.67 -33.68
CA SER A 202 -5.90 -4.52 -34.24
C SER A 202 -4.98 -3.61 -33.42
N ALA A 203 -5.55 -2.72 -32.60
CA ALA A 203 -4.80 -1.75 -31.81
C ALA A 203 -3.94 -2.42 -30.71
N ALA A 204 -2.82 -1.79 -30.36
CA ALA A 204 -2.00 -2.26 -29.24
C ALA A 204 -2.71 -2.06 -27.89
N LEU A 205 -2.39 -2.91 -26.89
CA LEU A 205 -2.86 -2.72 -25.53
C LEU A 205 -2.13 -1.54 -24.88
N GLU A 206 -2.88 -0.52 -24.49
CA GLU A 206 -2.38 0.65 -23.79
C GLU A 206 -2.69 0.52 -22.29
N LYS A 207 -1.67 0.57 -21.43
CA LYS A 207 -1.89 0.61 -19.98
C LYS A 207 -2.43 1.98 -19.57
N ILE A 208 -3.63 2.01 -18.99
CA ILE A 208 -4.35 3.27 -18.68
C ILE A 208 -4.61 3.52 -17.20
N ALA A 209 -4.58 2.49 -16.36
CA ALA A 209 -4.68 2.61 -14.91
C ALA A 209 -3.99 1.42 -14.21
N GLU A 210 -3.55 1.62 -12.96
CA GLU A 210 -3.00 0.55 -12.12
C GLU A 210 -3.09 0.92 -10.64
N ILE A 211 -3.29 -0.08 -9.80
CA ILE A 211 -2.99 -0.04 -8.38
C ILE A 211 -2.07 -1.21 -8.04
N GLY A 212 -0.90 -0.91 -7.47
CA GLY A 212 0.05 -1.91 -6.98
C GLY A 212 -0.14 -2.20 -5.49
N ASN A 213 0.55 -3.22 -4.98
CA ASN A 213 0.49 -3.64 -3.56
C ASN A 213 -0.94 -3.91 -3.04
N LEU A 214 -1.86 -4.30 -3.93
CA LEU A 214 -3.23 -4.63 -3.62
C LEU A 214 -3.29 -6.00 -2.93
N SER A 215 -3.74 -6.00 -1.67
CA SER A 215 -4.00 -7.21 -0.89
C SER A 215 -5.49 -7.41 -0.67
N ILE A 216 -5.96 -8.66 -0.77
CA ILE A 216 -7.31 -9.04 -0.30
C ILE A 216 -7.13 -10.07 0.81
N TYR A 217 -7.30 -9.65 2.07
CA TYR A 217 -7.03 -10.47 3.25
C TYR A 217 -8.17 -11.43 3.60
N PRO A 218 -7.92 -12.47 4.44
CA PRO A 218 -8.90 -13.50 4.74
C PRO A 218 -10.25 -12.97 5.28
N GLU A 219 -10.23 -11.92 6.10
CA GLU A 219 -11.44 -11.33 6.65
C GLU A 219 -12.28 -10.58 5.59
N VAL A 220 -11.68 -10.21 4.45
CA VAL A 220 -12.35 -9.51 3.35
C VAL A 220 -12.71 -10.53 2.26
N LYS A 221 -14.00 -10.88 2.15
CA LYS A 221 -14.50 -11.75 1.09
C LYS A 221 -14.66 -11.02 -0.24
N LYS A 222 -15.09 -9.76 -0.19
CA LYS A 222 -15.25 -8.88 -1.36
C LYS A 222 -14.54 -7.56 -1.10
N ALA A 223 -13.73 -7.14 -2.06
CA ALA A 223 -13.00 -5.89 -2.02
C ALA A 223 -13.50 -4.97 -3.15
N ASP A 224 -13.84 -3.73 -2.80
CA ASP A 224 -14.20 -2.69 -3.75
C ASP A 224 -12.97 -1.84 -4.05
N VAL A 225 -12.56 -1.80 -5.31
CA VAL A 225 -11.32 -1.16 -5.76
C VAL A 225 -11.64 -0.14 -6.84
N THR A 226 -11.11 1.07 -6.65
CA THR A 226 -11.18 2.14 -7.65
C THR A 226 -9.85 2.28 -8.37
N LEU A 227 -9.87 2.23 -9.70
CA LEU A 227 -8.73 2.53 -10.55
C LEU A 227 -8.93 3.89 -11.22
N SER A 228 -8.17 4.89 -10.78
CA SER A 228 -8.10 6.17 -11.48
C SER A 228 -7.21 6.06 -12.71
N LEU A 229 -7.65 6.68 -13.81
CA LEU A 229 -6.83 6.79 -15.02
C LEU A 229 -5.54 7.55 -14.72
N PHE A 230 -4.43 7.11 -15.32
CA PHE A 230 -3.16 7.83 -15.24
C PHE A 230 -3.29 9.26 -15.74
N ASN A 231 -2.41 10.13 -15.26
CA ASN A 231 -2.37 11.51 -15.72
C ASN A 231 -2.14 11.56 -17.24
N GLY A 232 -2.90 12.40 -17.94
CA GLY A 232 -2.89 12.49 -19.40
C GLY A 232 -3.63 11.37 -20.14
N LYS A 233 -4.07 10.30 -19.46
CA LYS A 233 -4.95 9.28 -20.06
C LYS A 233 -6.41 9.68 -19.89
N ASN A 234 -7.20 9.47 -20.95
CA ASN A 234 -8.63 9.68 -21.00
C ASN A 234 -9.27 8.57 -21.85
N LEU A 235 -10.54 8.24 -21.58
CA LEU A 235 -11.34 7.38 -22.44
C LEU A 235 -12.32 8.26 -23.20
N ASN A 236 -12.04 8.50 -24.49
CA ASN A 236 -12.84 9.37 -25.35
C ASN A 236 -13.39 8.66 -26.60
N LYS A 237 -13.07 7.38 -26.77
CA LYS A 237 -13.55 6.55 -27.87
C LYS A 237 -14.00 5.18 -27.35
N PRO A 238 -14.98 4.54 -28.01
CA PRO A 238 -15.35 3.15 -27.72
C PRO A 238 -14.15 2.22 -27.85
N GLY A 239 -14.25 1.05 -27.22
CA GLY A 239 -13.20 0.04 -27.24
C GLY A 239 -13.43 -1.02 -26.20
N THR A 240 -12.36 -1.65 -25.76
CA THR A 240 -12.38 -2.70 -24.74
C THR A 240 -11.34 -2.41 -23.68
N VAL A 241 -11.72 -2.56 -22.41
CA VAL A 241 -10.80 -2.49 -21.28
C VAL A 241 -10.62 -3.90 -20.73
N ILE A 242 -9.37 -4.33 -20.57
CA ILE A 242 -8.99 -5.60 -20.00
C ILE A 242 -8.33 -5.33 -18.65
N PHE A 243 -8.95 -5.80 -17.58
CA PHE A 243 -8.42 -5.75 -16.23
C PHE A 243 -7.66 -7.03 -15.93
N LYS A 244 -6.46 -6.91 -15.36
CA LYS A 244 -5.63 -8.06 -14.95
C LYS A 244 -5.20 -7.87 -13.51
N TYR A 245 -5.54 -8.81 -12.64
CA TYR A 245 -5.02 -8.87 -11.29
C TYR A 245 -3.89 -9.91 -11.25
N THR A 246 -2.65 -9.43 -11.25
CA THR A 246 -1.44 -10.27 -11.29
C THR A 246 -0.71 -10.21 -9.96
N GLY A 247 -0.20 -11.34 -9.49
CA GLY A 247 0.52 -11.42 -8.23
C GLY A 247 1.88 -10.71 -8.26
N GLU A 248 2.33 -10.31 -7.07
CA GLU A 248 3.66 -9.74 -6.82
C GLU A 248 4.32 -10.50 -5.66
N ASP A 249 5.63 -10.29 -5.46
CA ASP A 249 6.45 -10.95 -4.44
C ASP A 249 6.28 -12.48 -4.43
N GLU A 250 5.74 -13.06 -3.36
CA GLU A 250 5.54 -14.51 -3.22
C GLU A 250 4.54 -15.12 -4.23
N TYR A 251 3.90 -14.27 -5.04
CA TYR A 251 2.92 -14.63 -6.05
C TYR A 251 3.28 -14.11 -7.45
N SER A 252 4.54 -13.75 -7.73
CA SER A 252 4.97 -13.13 -9.01
C SER A 252 4.52 -13.88 -10.27
N ASP A 253 4.35 -15.20 -10.19
CA ASP A 253 4.01 -16.05 -11.33
C ASP A 253 2.50 -16.36 -11.44
N ILE A 254 1.67 -15.74 -10.59
CA ILE A 254 0.24 -16.02 -10.54
C ILE A 254 -0.55 -14.91 -11.24
N ASN A 255 -1.37 -15.30 -12.21
CA ASN A 255 -2.48 -14.46 -12.69
C ASN A 255 -3.73 -14.81 -11.89
N PHE A 256 -4.16 -13.94 -10.98
CA PHE A 256 -5.32 -14.22 -10.14
C PHE A 256 -6.63 -14.12 -10.91
N ALA A 257 -6.81 -13.07 -11.71
CA ALA A 257 -8.06 -12.82 -12.42
C ALA A 257 -7.87 -11.94 -13.65
N GLU A 258 -8.69 -12.17 -14.67
CA GLU A 258 -8.84 -11.30 -15.83
C GLU A 258 -10.33 -10.99 -16.05
N TYR A 259 -10.65 -9.75 -16.43
CA TYR A 259 -12.02 -9.33 -16.73
C TYR A 259 -12.02 -8.34 -17.89
N THR A 260 -12.95 -8.51 -18.82
CA THR A 260 -13.09 -7.65 -19.99
C THR A 260 -14.36 -6.83 -19.92
N LEU A 261 -14.22 -5.51 -20.07
CA LEU A 261 -15.31 -4.55 -20.09
C LEU A 261 -15.35 -3.84 -21.46
N PRO A 262 -16.39 -4.08 -22.27
CA PRO A 262 -16.66 -3.27 -23.45
C PRO A 262 -17.00 -1.83 -23.04
N ILE A 263 -16.37 -0.85 -23.70
CA ILE A 263 -16.64 0.57 -23.54
C ILE A 263 -17.44 1.05 -24.75
N THR A 264 -18.66 1.50 -24.51
CA THR A 264 -19.57 1.99 -25.56
C THR A 264 -19.65 3.51 -25.54
N THR A 265 -20.13 4.10 -26.65
CA THR A 265 -20.34 5.56 -26.76
C THR A 265 -21.29 6.10 -25.69
N SER A 266 -22.28 5.32 -25.24
CA SER A 266 -23.21 5.75 -24.18
C SER A 266 -22.53 5.83 -22.82
N MET A 267 -21.62 4.90 -22.50
CA MET A 267 -20.86 4.93 -21.24
C MET A 267 -19.91 6.12 -21.16
N LEU A 268 -19.40 6.60 -22.29
CA LEU A 268 -18.53 7.77 -22.33
C LEU A 268 -19.26 9.10 -22.10
N LYS A 269 -20.60 9.09 -22.11
CA LYS A 269 -21.45 10.25 -21.83
C LYS A 269 -21.90 10.34 -20.37
N LEU A 270 -21.41 9.44 -19.50
CA LEU A 270 -21.52 9.58 -18.04
C LEU A 270 -21.14 10.99 -17.63
#